data_AF-A0A2E7BSC7-F1
#
_entry.id   AF-A0A2E7BSC7-F1
#
_cell.length_a   1.000
_cell.length_b   1.000
_cell.length_c   1.000
_cell.angle_alpha   90.00
_cell.angle_beta   90.00
_cell.angle_gamma   90.00
#
_symmetry.space_group_name_H-M   'P 1'
#
loop_
_entity.id
_entity.type
_entity.pdbx_description
1 polymer ?
#
loop_
_entity_poly.entity_id
_entity_poly.type
_entity_poly.pdbx_seq_one_letter_code
_entity_poly.pdbx_strand_id
1 'polypeptide(L)'
;MSAKERLEALVTADRALAEQAFSTTGSAALEVQVGSDETHHLRYGGNEVVLDHTVRSRSVTVRAVVDGYLGVATTERCDPEGLTWVRDQALRAAEAQARRGGSPACPYQLPSPQADINESFGDPALVDWGQGGGKVQTIHDVLAQAEAATVVMAGSVSTSMQSQTLLAANGRFLNQRHAVGNGQFIAQTQTGSGFRCGQFTQAGQVGLQSLSEDAMFKAKAASHKVDLDVGAYDVVLEPPAVAELLDWMGYVSFTAKSVEDG
;
A
#
# COMPACT_ATOMS: atom_id res chain seq x y z
N MET A 1 -10.56 10.69 19.75
CA MET A 1 -11.06 10.64 18.37
C MET A 1 -10.83 9.23 17.88
N SER A 2 -11.88 8.53 17.50
CA SER A 2 -11.82 7.17 16.94
C SER A 2 -11.13 7.18 15.57
N ALA A 3 -10.62 6.04 15.11
CA ALA A 3 -10.09 5.86 13.77
C ALA A 3 -11.12 6.25 12.70
N LYS A 4 -12.41 5.95 12.93
CA LYS A 4 -13.48 6.37 12.01
C LYS A 4 -13.57 7.89 11.86
N GLU A 5 -13.59 8.63 12.97
CA GLU A 5 -13.62 10.10 12.95
C GLU A 5 -12.35 10.68 12.30
N ARG A 6 -11.18 10.09 12.57
CA ARG A 6 -9.91 10.48 11.93
C ARG A 6 -9.96 10.26 10.42
N LEU A 7 -10.51 9.14 9.98
CA LEU A 7 -10.66 8.78 8.57
C LEU A 7 -11.58 9.78 7.83
N GLU A 8 -12.71 10.16 8.43
CA GLU A 8 -13.62 11.17 7.87
C GLU A 8 -12.96 12.56 7.79
N ALA A 9 -12.21 12.95 8.83
CA ALA A 9 -11.43 14.18 8.82
C ALA A 9 -10.32 14.18 7.75
N LEU A 10 -9.67 13.04 7.54
CA LEU A 10 -8.65 12.87 6.49
C LEU A 10 -9.25 13.10 5.10
N VAL A 11 -10.41 12.53 4.78
CA VAL A 11 -11.07 12.72 3.49
C VAL A 11 -11.40 14.18 3.23
N THR A 12 -11.90 14.87 4.26
CA THR A 12 -12.25 16.29 4.15
C THR A 12 -10.99 17.13 3.89
N ALA A 13 -9.90 16.83 4.58
CA ALA A 13 -8.62 17.51 4.38
C ALA A 13 -8.01 17.20 3.00
N ASP A 14 -8.02 15.94 2.57
CA ASP A 14 -7.49 15.51 1.27
C ASP A 14 -8.28 16.15 0.12
N ARG A 15 -9.61 16.25 0.26
CA ARG A 15 -10.46 16.97 -0.69
C ARG A 15 -10.08 18.44 -0.80
N ALA A 16 -9.92 19.13 0.31
CA ALA A 16 -9.55 20.55 0.31
C ALA A 16 -8.19 20.77 -0.37
N LEU A 17 -7.21 19.89 -0.12
CA LEU A 17 -5.91 19.93 -0.80
C LEU A 17 -6.04 19.70 -2.31
N ALA A 18 -6.86 18.73 -2.71
CA ALA A 18 -7.12 18.45 -4.12
C ALA A 18 -7.76 19.66 -4.83
N GLU A 19 -8.80 20.24 -4.23
CA GLU A 19 -9.48 21.44 -4.75
C GLU A 19 -8.53 22.64 -4.86
N GLN A 20 -7.66 22.84 -3.86
CA GLN A 20 -6.69 23.93 -3.85
C GLN A 20 -5.63 23.76 -4.96
N ALA A 21 -5.08 22.55 -5.13
CA ALA A 21 -4.12 22.24 -6.18
C ALA A 21 -4.74 22.22 -7.59
N PHE A 22 -6.04 21.93 -7.70
CA PHE A 22 -6.77 21.88 -8.96
C PHE A 22 -7.04 23.28 -9.54
N SER A 23 -7.02 24.33 -8.71
CA SER A 23 -7.29 25.69 -9.18
C SER A 23 -6.37 26.09 -10.36
N THR A 24 -6.95 26.35 -11.54
CA THR A 24 -6.21 26.83 -12.72
C THR A 24 -6.77 28.13 -13.26
N THR A 25 -5.95 28.82 -14.05
CA THR A 25 -6.31 30.04 -14.79
C THR A 25 -6.23 29.83 -16.32
N GLY A 26 -6.17 28.58 -16.81
CA GLY A 26 -5.96 28.24 -18.23
C GLY A 26 -6.73 27.02 -18.73
N SER A 27 -6.56 26.66 -20.01
CA SER A 27 -7.31 25.59 -20.70
C SER A 27 -6.76 24.17 -20.52
N ALA A 28 -5.74 24.00 -19.68
CA ALA A 28 -5.15 22.69 -19.41
C ALA A 28 -6.13 21.79 -18.63
N ALA A 29 -6.21 20.51 -19.01
CA ALA A 29 -6.95 19.52 -18.23
C ALA A 29 -6.05 19.03 -17.09
N LEU A 30 -6.54 19.13 -15.85
CA LEU A 30 -5.83 18.68 -14.65
C LEU A 30 -6.54 17.52 -13.97
N GLU A 31 -5.77 16.67 -13.33
CA GLU A 31 -6.25 15.67 -12.37
C GLU A 31 -5.36 15.76 -11.14
N VAL A 32 -5.95 15.77 -9.95
CA VAL A 32 -5.20 15.84 -8.69
C VAL A 32 -5.49 14.62 -7.85
N GLN A 33 -4.44 13.94 -7.44
CA GLN A 33 -4.47 12.79 -6.54
C GLN A 33 -3.87 13.20 -5.20
N VAL A 34 -4.52 12.86 -4.10
CA VAL A 34 -4.01 13.04 -2.74
C VAL A 34 -4.02 11.69 -2.04
N GLY A 35 -2.83 11.22 -1.68
CA GLY A 35 -2.65 9.99 -0.91
C GLY A 35 -2.27 10.34 0.52
N SER A 36 -3.05 9.87 1.49
CA SER A 36 -2.77 9.97 2.92
C SER A 36 -2.59 8.57 3.51
N ASP A 37 -1.53 8.38 4.28
CA ASP A 37 -1.23 7.13 4.98
C ASP A 37 -0.89 7.42 6.44
N GLU A 38 -1.46 6.62 7.34
CA GLU A 38 -0.99 6.46 8.70
C GLU A 38 -0.80 4.97 8.99
N THR A 39 0.44 4.54 9.17
CA THR A 39 0.76 3.14 9.43
C THR A 39 1.53 2.99 10.73
N HIS A 40 0.99 2.18 11.65
CA HIS A 40 1.70 1.76 12.85
C HIS A 40 2.41 0.44 12.57
N HIS A 41 3.74 0.44 12.53
CA HIS A 41 4.55 -0.75 12.30
C HIS A 41 5.18 -1.27 13.59
N LEU A 42 5.18 -2.59 13.70
CA LEU A 42 5.90 -3.34 14.72
C LEU A 42 6.83 -4.32 14.01
N ARG A 43 8.12 -4.31 14.35
CA ARG A 43 9.10 -5.29 13.87
C ARG A 43 9.68 -6.04 15.05
N TYR A 44 9.84 -7.34 14.90
CA TYR A 44 10.40 -8.21 15.94
C TYR A 44 11.39 -9.20 15.32
N GLY A 45 12.30 -9.70 16.15
CA GLY A 45 13.34 -10.63 15.76
C GLY A 45 14.07 -11.16 16.98
N GLY A 46 14.46 -12.44 16.94
CA GLY A 46 15.10 -13.06 18.11
C GLY A 46 14.15 -13.17 19.31
N ASN A 47 12.85 -13.28 19.06
CA ASN A 47 11.78 -13.25 20.08
C ASN A 47 11.63 -11.94 20.85
N GLU A 48 12.16 -10.84 20.33
CA GLU A 48 12.01 -9.51 20.93
C GLU A 48 11.45 -8.50 19.92
N VAL A 49 10.70 -7.50 20.42
CA VAL A 49 10.28 -6.35 19.62
C VAL A 49 11.48 -5.43 19.42
N VAL A 50 11.83 -5.17 18.17
CA VAL A 50 12.99 -4.36 17.77
C VAL A 50 12.58 -2.94 17.42
N LEU A 51 11.38 -2.76 16.84
CA LEU A 51 10.89 -1.46 16.41
C LEU A 51 9.39 -1.35 16.64
N ASP A 52 8.97 -0.23 17.22
CA ASP A 52 7.59 0.21 17.32
C ASP A 52 7.52 1.69 16.92
N HIS A 53 6.87 1.98 15.78
CA HIS A 53 6.74 3.35 15.32
C HIS A 53 5.49 3.55 14.45
N THR A 54 4.99 4.79 14.44
CA THR A 54 3.92 5.20 13.52
C THR A 54 4.50 6.15 12.49
N VAL A 55 4.26 5.84 11.22
CA VAL A 55 4.60 6.68 10.08
C VAL A 55 3.33 7.34 9.58
N ARG A 56 3.42 8.64 9.29
CA ARG A 56 2.37 9.40 8.63
C ARG A 56 2.97 10.03 7.39
N SER A 57 2.27 9.92 6.27
CA SER A 57 2.67 10.58 5.04
C SER A 57 1.44 11.13 4.34
N ARG A 58 1.65 12.21 3.60
CA ARG A 58 0.67 12.76 2.69
C ARG A 58 1.37 13.26 1.45
N SER A 59 0.90 12.83 0.29
CA SER A 59 1.43 13.24 -1.00
C SER A 59 0.31 13.80 -1.87
N VAL A 60 0.66 14.79 -2.68
CA VAL A 60 -0.20 15.40 -3.69
C VAL A 60 0.48 15.22 -5.03
N THR A 61 -0.20 14.53 -5.95
CA THR A 61 0.26 14.32 -7.32
C THR A 61 -0.68 15.06 -8.27
N VAL A 62 -0.11 15.88 -9.15
CA VAL A 62 -0.86 16.57 -10.19
C VAL A 62 -0.46 15.99 -11.54
N ARG A 63 -1.48 15.61 -12.32
CA ARG A 63 -1.35 15.24 -13.73
C ARG A 63 -1.96 16.36 -14.57
N ALA A 64 -1.18 16.88 -15.51
CA ALA A 64 -1.59 17.96 -16.39
C ALA A 64 -1.49 17.52 -17.84
N VAL A 65 -2.51 17.83 -18.65
CA VAL A 65 -2.48 17.61 -20.10
C VAL A 65 -2.53 18.95 -20.81
N VAL A 66 -1.51 19.21 -21.64
CA VAL A 66 -1.39 20.39 -22.50
C VAL A 66 -1.11 19.93 -23.92
N ASP A 67 -1.95 20.33 -24.88
CA ASP A 67 -1.84 19.96 -26.30
C ASP A 67 -1.67 18.44 -26.55
N GLY A 68 -2.28 17.61 -25.71
CA GLY A 68 -2.20 16.15 -25.79
C GLY A 68 -0.96 15.52 -25.13
N TYR A 69 -0.12 16.30 -24.44
CA TYR A 69 1.05 15.80 -23.72
C TYR A 69 0.83 15.79 -22.21
N LEU A 70 1.27 14.71 -21.54
CA LEU A 70 1.10 14.51 -20.11
C LEU A 70 2.34 14.97 -19.33
N GLY A 71 2.13 15.88 -18.39
CA GLY A 71 3.09 16.21 -17.35
C GLY A 71 2.60 15.70 -15.99
N VAL A 72 3.52 15.19 -15.18
CA VAL A 72 3.22 14.68 -13.84
C VAL A 72 4.23 15.25 -12.85
N ALA A 73 3.75 15.71 -11.70
CA ALA A 73 4.60 16.11 -10.58
C ALA A 73 3.96 15.70 -9.25
N THR A 74 4.80 15.43 -8.25
CA THR A 74 4.38 15.00 -6.92
C THR A 74 5.12 15.82 -5.86
N THR A 75 4.44 16.12 -4.75
CA THR A 75 5.02 16.78 -3.57
C THR A 75 4.41 16.24 -2.29
N GLU A 76 5.15 16.33 -1.18
CA GLU A 76 4.62 16.13 0.18
C GLU A 76 4.35 17.48 0.89
N ARG A 77 4.69 18.61 0.24
CA ARG A 77 4.39 19.96 0.75
C ARG A 77 2.92 20.29 0.52
N CYS A 78 2.11 20.09 1.56
CA CYS A 78 0.67 20.37 1.54
C CYS A 78 0.32 21.84 1.87
N ASP A 79 1.31 22.72 1.93
CA ASP A 79 1.10 24.16 2.09
C ASP A 79 0.73 24.84 0.75
N PRO A 80 0.08 26.02 0.74
CA PRO A 80 -0.36 26.67 -0.49
C PRO A 80 0.73 26.89 -1.55
N GLU A 81 1.96 27.17 -1.12
CA GLU A 81 3.11 27.34 -2.02
C GLU A 81 3.53 26.01 -2.63
N GLY A 82 3.57 24.94 -1.83
CA GLY A 82 3.83 23.57 -2.28
C GLY A 82 2.82 23.07 -3.31
N LEU A 83 1.53 23.34 -3.09
CA LEU A 83 0.44 22.98 -4.01
C LEU A 83 0.52 23.76 -5.33
N THR A 84 0.81 25.06 -5.24
CA THR A 84 1.07 25.91 -6.41
C THR A 84 2.27 25.39 -7.20
N TRP A 85 3.36 25.09 -6.50
CA TRP A 85 4.59 24.60 -7.10
C TRP A 85 4.38 23.28 -7.85
N VAL A 86 3.74 22.28 -7.24
CA VAL A 86 3.56 20.96 -7.88
C VAL A 86 2.68 21.06 -9.12
N ARG A 87 1.61 21.88 -9.08
CA ARG A 87 0.76 22.16 -10.23
C ARG A 87 1.58 22.78 -11.37
N ASP A 88 2.35 23.81 -11.06
CA ASP A 88 3.16 24.51 -12.05
C ASP A 88 4.26 23.61 -12.64
N GLN A 89 4.85 22.69 -11.85
CA GLN A 89 5.79 21.70 -12.36
C GLN A 89 5.14 20.71 -13.33
N ALA A 90 3.94 20.20 -13.01
CA ALA A 90 3.22 19.31 -13.90
C ALA A 90 2.88 20.00 -15.23
N LEU A 91 2.41 21.25 -15.20
CA LEU A 91 2.14 22.04 -16.40
C LEU A 91 3.41 22.29 -17.22
N ARG A 92 4.51 22.72 -16.58
CA ARG A 92 5.79 22.94 -17.26
C ARG A 92 6.32 21.69 -17.94
N ALA A 93 6.15 20.52 -17.31
CA ALA A 93 6.54 19.25 -17.90
C ALA A 93 5.71 18.92 -19.15
N ALA A 94 4.38 19.07 -19.09
CA ALA A 94 3.48 18.87 -20.23
C ALA A 94 3.82 19.81 -21.40
N GLU A 95 3.97 21.11 -21.13
CA GLU A 95 4.32 22.11 -22.14
C GLU A 95 5.70 21.87 -22.74
N ALA A 96 6.69 21.44 -21.95
CA ALA A 96 8.03 21.15 -22.44
C ALA A 96 8.01 19.97 -23.43
N GLN A 97 7.17 18.97 -23.18
CA GLN A 97 6.93 17.89 -24.14
C GLN A 97 6.22 18.40 -25.39
N ALA A 98 5.15 19.19 -25.24
CA ALA A 98 4.41 19.76 -26.37
C ALA A 98 5.30 20.59 -27.32
N ARG A 99 6.19 21.41 -26.76
CA ARG A 99 7.17 22.20 -27.55
C ARG A 99 8.16 21.33 -28.32
N ARG A 100 8.48 20.12 -27.84
CA ARG A 100 9.45 19.20 -28.46
C ARG A 100 8.81 18.22 -29.44
N GLY A 101 7.61 17.73 -29.12
CA GLY A 101 7.02 16.55 -29.76
C GLY A 101 6.24 16.81 -31.05
N GLY A 102 5.96 18.07 -31.42
CA GLY A 102 5.04 18.36 -32.52
C GLY A 102 3.61 17.90 -32.18
N SER A 103 2.78 17.58 -33.17
CA SER A 103 1.41 17.09 -32.92
C SER A 103 1.43 15.58 -32.64
N PRO A 104 1.01 15.12 -31.45
CA PRO A 104 1.08 13.70 -31.10
C PRO A 104 0.04 12.91 -31.91
N ALA A 105 0.44 11.76 -32.45
CA ALA A 105 -0.46 10.88 -33.21
C ALA A 105 -1.62 10.34 -32.35
N CYS A 106 -1.37 10.14 -31.05
CA CYS A 106 -2.37 9.78 -30.05
C CYS A 106 -2.27 10.75 -28.86
N PRO A 107 -3.04 11.86 -28.87
CA PRO A 107 -3.08 12.80 -27.76
C PRO A 107 -3.52 12.12 -26.46
N TYR A 108 -2.79 12.35 -25.38
CA TYR A 108 -3.16 11.84 -24.06
C TYR A 108 -4.48 12.47 -23.59
N GLN A 109 -5.35 11.65 -23.00
CA GLN A 109 -6.60 12.10 -22.40
C GLN A 109 -6.66 11.62 -20.95
N LEU A 110 -7.01 12.53 -20.03
CA LEU A 110 -7.28 12.15 -18.66
C LEU A 110 -8.59 11.35 -18.59
N PRO A 111 -8.68 10.32 -17.74
CA PRO A 111 -9.93 9.62 -17.49
C PRO A 111 -11.05 10.58 -17.06
N SER A 112 -12.28 10.28 -17.46
CA SER A 112 -13.48 11.06 -17.11
C SER A 112 -14.52 10.17 -16.43
N PRO A 113 -14.41 9.97 -15.11
CA PRO A 113 -15.38 9.19 -14.34
C PRO A 113 -16.80 9.73 -14.51
N GLN A 114 -17.80 8.85 -14.50
CA GLN A 114 -19.20 9.22 -14.73
C GLN A 114 -19.90 9.72 -13.45
N ALA A 115 -19.43 9.27 -12.29
CA ALA A 115 -20.00 9.58 -10.98
C ALA A 115 -18.89 9.82 -9.95
N ASP A 116 -19.26 10.49 -8.86
CA ASP A 116 -18.42 10.57 -7.68
C ASP A 116 -18.38 9.18 -7.01
N ILE A 117 -17.24 8.83 -6.41
CA ILE A 117 -17.05 7.55 -5.71
C ILE A 117 -16.63 7.85 -4.28
N ASN A 118 -17.21 7.13 -3.32
CA ASN A 118 -16.88 7.30 -1.92
C ASN A 118 -16.94 5.96 -1.19
N GLU A 119 -15.85 5.20 -1.28
CA GLU A 119 -15.79 3.81 -0.80
C GLU A 119 -14.93 3.68 0.47
N SER A 120 -15.23 2.63 1.24
CA SER A 120 -14.45 2.27 2.42
C SER A 120 -14.30 0.77 2.47
N PHE A 121 -13.09 0.32 2.79
CA PHE A 121 -12.75 -1.08 2.94
C PHE A 121 -12.07 -1.33 4.28
N GLY A 122 -12.47 -2.42 4.94
CA GLY A 122 -12.03 -2.81 6.27
C GLY A 122 -12.66 -2.01 7.41
N ASP A 123 -12.48 -2.52 8.64
CA ASP A 123 -13.02 -1.95 9.86
C ASP A 123 -12.02 -0.95 10.46
N PRO A 124 -12.35 0.35 10.56
CA PRO A 124 -11.48 1.34 11.19
C PRO A 124 -11.11 1.00 12.65
N ALA A 125 -11.93 0.22 13.37
CA ALA A 125 -11.62 -0.22 14.73
C ALA A 125 -10.31 -1.04 14.81
N LEU A 126 -9.88 -1.65 13.70
CA LEU A 126 -8.57 -2.30 13.57
C LEU A 126 -7.42 -1.36 13.90
N VAL A 127 -7.49 -0.10 13.44
CA VAL A 127 -6.43 0.89 13.63
C VAL A 127 -6.37 1.30 15.10
N ASP A 128 -7.53 1.52 15.73
CA ASP A 128 -7.62 1.84 17.15
C ASP A 128 -7.13 0.68 18.02
N TRP A 129 -7.48 -0.56 17.69
CA TRP A 129 -6.94 -1.76 18.35
C TRP A 129 -5.42 -1.87 18.20
N GLY A 130 -4.91 -1.66 16.99
CA GLY A 130 -3.49 -1.79 16.69
C GLY A 130 -2.63 -0.78 17.44
N GLN A 131 -3.04 0.50 17.39
CA GLN A 131 -2.36 1.61 18.07
C GLN A 131 -2.65 1.67 19.57
N GLY A 132 -3.78 1.12 20.01
CA GLY A 132 -4.16 1.01 21.42
C GLY A 132 -3.46 -0.11 22.20
N GLY A 133 -2.45 -0.75 21.61
CA GLY A 133 -1.63 -1.79 22.25
C GLY A 133 -2.09 -3.23 22.00
N GLY A 134 -3.25 -3.45 21.38
CA GLY A 134 -3.77 -4.80 21.10
C GLY A 134 -2.85 -5.61 20.19
N LYS A 135 -2.26 -4.97 19.17
CA LYS A 135 -1.25 -5.58 18.29
C LYS A 135 0.02 -5.97 19.05
N VAL A 136 0.54 -5.05 19.87
CA VAL A 136 1.77 -5.25 20.66
C VAL A 136 1.57 -6.41 21.63
N GLN A 137 0.46 -6.43 22.37
CA GLN A 137 0.10 -7.53 23.27
C GLN A 137 0.03 -8.87 22.51
N THR A 138 -0.66 -8.90 21.38
CA THR A 138 -0.79 -10.14 20.56
C THR A 138 0.58 -10.66 20.13
N ILE A 139 1.51 -9.77 19.77
CA ILE A 139 2.85 -10.19 19.37
C ILE A 139 3.66 -10.66 20.57
N HIS A 140 3.57 -10.02 21.73
CA HIS A 140 4.19 -10.56 22.96
C HIS A 140 3.68 -11.98 23.28
N ASP A 141 2.37 -12.23 23.16
CA ASP A 141 1.80 -13.55 23.41
C ASP A 141 2.36 -14.60 22.41
N VAL A 142 2.45 -14.24 21.12
CA VAL A 142 3.04 -15.11 20.08
C VAL A 142 4.52 -15.40 20.35
N LEU A 143 5.31 -14.39 20.74
CA LEU A 143 6.73 -14.56 21.01
C LEU A 143 6.97 -15.43 22.24
N ALA A 144 6.18 -15.26 23.30
CA ALA A 144 6.24 -16.10 24.49
C ALA A 144 5.88 -17.57 24.18
N GLN A 145 4.86 -17.81 23.32
CA GLN A 145 4.53 -19.15 22.85
C GLN A 145 5.65 -19.79 22.03
N ALA A 146 6.29 -19.01 21.15
CA ALA A 146 7.40 -19.48 20.35
C ALA A 146 8.62 -19.84 21.22
N GLU A 147 8.96 -19.00 22.19
CA GLU A 147 10.03 -19.26 23.15
C GLU A 147 9.78 -20.55 23.95
N ALA A 148 8.56 -20.73 24.48
CA ALA A 148 8.17 -21.96 25.16
C ALA A 148 8.27 -23.20 24.25
N ALA A 149 8.12 -23.02 22.94
CA ALA A 149 8.27 -24.07 21.93
C ALA A 149 9.70 -24.21 21.37
N THR A 150 10.69 -23.47 21.90
CA THR A 150 12.07 -23.42 21.40
C THR A 150 12.15 -23.04 19.91
N VAL A 151 11.29 -22.10 19.50
CA VAL A 151 11.24 -21.52 18.15
C VAL A 151 11.68 -20.06 18.22
N VAL A 152 12.56 -19.66 17.31
CA VAL A 152 12.94 -18.26 17.12
C VAL A 152 12.05 -17.64 16.06
N MET A 153 11.43 -16.52 16.40
CA MET A 153 10.53 -15.77 15.53
C MET A 153 11.16 -14.45 15.10
N ALA A 154 10.90 -14.10 13.84
CA ALA A 154 11.18 -12.79 13.28
C ALA A 154 10.03 -12.39 12.35
N GLY A 155 9.89 -11.09 12.11
CA GLY A 155 8.86 -10.61 11.21
C GLY A 155 8.40 -9.19 11.50
N SER A 156 7.22 -8.88 10.98
CA SER A 156 6.61 -7.56 11.16
C SER A 156 5.10 -7.65 11.12
N VAL A 157 4.46 -6.77 11.89
CA VAL A 157 3.02 -6.55 11.82
C VAL A 157 2.75 -5.06 11.68
N SER A 158 1.85 -4.71 10.78
CA SER A 158 1.38 -3.33 10.63
C SER A 158 -0.14 -3.24 10.69
N THR A 159 -0.62 -2.08 11.09
CA THR A 159 -2.02 -1.67 10.94
C THR A 159 -2.00 -0.28 10.33
N SER A 160 -2.64 -0.10 9.19
CA SER A 160 -2.66 1.14 8.44
C SER A 160 -4.06 1.68 8.24
N MET A 161 -4.12 3.00 8.17
CA MET A 161 -5.27 3.78 7.76
C MET A 161 -4.86 4.59 6.53
N GLN A 162 -5.52 4.36 5.41
CA GLN A 162 -5.17 4.98 4.13
C GLN A 162 -6.38 5.68 3.51
N SER A 163 -6.12 6.79 2.83
CA SER A 163 -7.08 7.52 2.02
C SER A 163 -6.43 7.82 0.67
N GLN A 164 -7.11 7.45 -0.41
CA GLN A 164 -6.74 7.79 -1.78
C GLN A 164 -7.86 8.66 -2.34
N THR A 165 -7.54 9.92 -2.57
CA THR A 165 -8.47 10.93 -3.08
C THR A 165 -8.07 11.33 -4.49
N LEU A 166 -9.06 11.51 -5.35
CA LEU A 166 -8.89 11.95 -6.71
C LEU A 166 -9.93 13.03 -7.06
N LEU A 167 -9.46 14.17 -7.53
CA LEU A 167 -10.28 15.18 -8.20
C LEU A 167 -9.97 15.13 -9.70
N ALA A 168 -10.92 14.59 -10.46
CA ALA A 168 -10.79 14.39 -11.89
C ALA A 168 -10.97 15.69 -12.68
N ALA A 169 -10.50 15.71 -13.94
CA ALA A 169 -10.58 16.87 -14.82
C ALA A 169 -12.00 17.38 -15.08
N ASN A 170 -12.99 16.48 -15.04
CA ASN A 170 -14.41 16.81 -15.18
C ASN A 170 -15.08 17.22 -13.85
N GLY A 171 -14.30 17.47 -12.79
CA GLY A 171 -14.78 17.90 -11.49
C GLY A 171 -15.33 16.79 -10.60
N ARG A 172 -15.25 15.51 -11.04
CA ARG A 172 -15.68 14.38 -10.22
C ARG A 172 -14.73 14.12 -9.07
N PHE A 173 -15.31 13.81 -7.92
CA PHE A 173 -14.56 13.50 -6.71
C PHE A 173 -14.65 12.00 -6.41
N LEU A 174 -13.50 11.35 -6.32
CA LEU A 174 -13.39 9.94 -6.01
C LEU A 174 -12.54 9.81 -4.74
N ASN A 175 -13.02 9.05 -3.78
CA ASN A 175 -12.26 8.71 -2.58
C ASN A 175 -12.45 7.26 -2.23
N GLN A 176 -11.34 6.61 -1.88
CA GLN A 176 -11.32 5.28 -1.33
C GLN A 176 -10.51 5.27 -0.05
N ARG A 177 -11.06 4.64 0.99
CA ARG A 177 -10.41 4.49 2.29
C ARG A 177 -10.17 3.03 2.60
N HIS A 178 -9.05 2.77 3.26
CA HIS A 178 -8.66 1.41 3.65
C HIS A 178 -8.18 1.38 5.10
N ALA A 179 -8.71 0.44 5.87
CA ALA A 179 -8.15 0.02 7.14
C ALA A 179 -7.69 -1.44 6.99
N VAL A 180 -6.38 -1.67 7.05
CA VAL A 180 -5.81 -3.00 6.80
C VAL A 180 -4.68 -3.30 7.76
N GLY A 181 -4.59 -4.55 8.16
CA GLY A 181 -3.53 -5.12 8.95
C GLY A 181 -2.74 -6.08 8.09
N ASN A 182 -1.42 -6.09 8.25
CA ASN A 182 -0.54 -7.02 7.57
C ASN A 182 0.29 -7.75 8.63
N GLY A 183 0.45 -9.05 8.49
CA GLY A 183 1.32 -9.86 9.34
C GLY A 183 2.30 -10.66 8.49
N GLN A 184 3.56 -10.70 8.90
CA GLN A 184 4.59 -11.53 8.33
C GLN A 184 5.32 -12.23 9.46
N PHE A 185 5.36 -13.57 9.41
CA PHE A 185 5.92 -14.43 10.44
C PHE A 185 6.93 -15.37 9.82
N ILE A 186 8.16 -15.29 10.31
CA ILE A 186 9.26 -16.21 10.03
C ILE A 186 9.53 -16.95 11.33
N ALA A 187 9.44 -18.28 11.29
CA ALA A 187 9.73 -19.17 12.39
C ALA A 187 10.98 -20.00 12.06
N GLN A 188 11.85 -20.20 13.04
CA GLN A 188 13.07 -20.99 12.90
C GLN A 188 13.22 -21.96 14.08
N THR A 189 13.42 -23.22 13.76
CA THR A 189 13.95 -24.23 14.70
C THR A 189 15.44 -24.41 14.43
N GLN A 190 16.10 -25.32 15.14
CA GLN A 190 17.50 -25.66 14.88
C GLN A 190 17.74 -26.20 13.47
N THR A 191 16.77 -26.91 12.88
CA THR A 191 16.94 -27.62 11.59
C THR A 191 15.87 -27.29 10.54
N GLY A 192 14.91 -26.44 10.89
CA GLY A 192 13.76 -26.12 10.04
C GLY A 192 13.40 -24.65 10.08
N SER A 193 12.68 -24.21 9.06
CA SER A 193 12.15 -22.85 8.96
C SER A 193 10.74 -22.88 8.38
N GLY A 194 9.95 -21.88 8.76
CA GLY A 194 8.57 -21.75 8.36
C GLY A 194 8.23 -20.29 8.10
N PHE A 195 7.37 -20.06 7.12
CA PHE A 195 6.96 -18.73 6.71
C PHE A 195 5.45 -18.67 6.51
N ARG A 196 4.84 -17.60 7.01
CA ARG A 196 3.49 -17.18 6.64
C ARG A 196 3.38 -15.67 6.61
N CYS A 197 2.53 -15.19 5.71
CA CYS A 197 2.09 -13.81 5.69
C CYS A 197 0.59 -13.76 5.40
N GLY A 198 -0.03 -12.63 5.71
CA GLY A 198 -1.43 -12.43 5.41
C GLY A 198 -1.89 -11.01 5.71
N GLN A 199 -3.09 -10.71 5.23
CA GLN A 199 -3.78 -9.46 5.48
C GLN A 199 -5.06 -9.72 6.28
N PHE A 200 -5.46 -8.75 7.09
CA PHE A 200 -6.68 -8.81 7.89
C PHE A 200 -7.31 -7.42 7.97
N THR A 201 -8.63 -7.37 8.05
CA THR A 201 -9.40 -6.11 7.96
C THR A 201 -10.25 -5.85 9.20
N GLN A 202 -10.12 -6.68 10.23
CA GLN A 202 -10.87 -6.57 11.49
C GLN A 202 -9.91 -6.68 12.68
N ALA A 203 -10.24 -5.98 13.76
CA ALA A 203 -9.52 -6.08 15.02
C ALA A 203 -9.64 -7.50 15.60
N GLY A 204 -8.56 -7.98 16.23
CA GLY A 204 -8.59 -9.23 17.00
C GLY A 204 -7.36 -10.11 16.79
N GLN A 205 -7.25 -11.14 17.63
CA GLN A 205 -6.11 -12.06 17.64
C GLN A 205 -6.17 -13.12 16.54
N VAL A 206 -7.36 -13.44 16.03
CA VAL A 206 -7.60 -14.61 15.16
C VAL A 206 -6.71 -14.58 13.91
N GLY A 207 -6.51 -13.40 13.32
CA GLY A 207 -5.65 -13.26 12.14
C GLY A 207 -4.16 -13.46 12.45
N LEU A 208 -3.62 -12.77 13.46
CA LEU A 208 -2.19 -12.83 13.75
C LEU A 208 -1.77 -14.15 14.40
N GLN A 209 -2.62 -14.71 15.26
CA GLN A 209 -2.34 -15.95 15.95
C GLN A 209 -2.34 -17.14 14.97
N SER A 210 -3.34 -17.26 14.10
CA SER A 210 -3.35 -18.33 13.09
C SER A 210 -2.15 -18.26 12.13
N LEU A 211 -1.80 -17.05 11.68
CA LEU A 211 -0.62 -16.85 10.82
C LEU A 211 0.68 -17.26 11.51
N SER A 212 0.84 -16.95 12.81
CA SER A 212 2.05 -17.32 13.56
C SER A 212 2.11 -18.82 13.85
N GLU A 213 0.99 -19.43 14.21
CA GLU A 213 0.85 -20.87 14.45
C GLU A 213 1.22 -21.67 13.19
N ASP A 214 0.73 -21.27 12.02
CA ASP A 214 1.10 -21.90 10.75
C ASP A 214 2.60 -21.77 10.45
N ALA A 215 3.22 -20.60 10.70
CA ALA A 215 4.64 -20.43 10.51
C ALA A 215 5.45 -21.36 11.44
N MET A 216 5.07 -21.43 12.72
CA MET A 216 5.68 -22.33 13.70
C MET A 216 5.49 -23.80 13.34
N PHE A 217 4.28 -24.19 12.92
CA PHE A 217 3.96 -25.54 12.46
C PHE A 217 4.89 -25.96 11.33
N LYS A 218 5.04 -25.11 10.32
CA LYS A 218 5.95 -25.38 9.19
C LYS A 218 7.40 -25.50 9.60
N ALA A 219 7.90 -24.63 10.48
CA ALA A 219 9.29 -24.70 10.92
C ALA A 219 9.58 -26.05 11.58
N LYS A 220 8.64 -26.55 12.39
CA LYS A 220 8.71 -27.88 13.01
C LYS A 220 8.60 -28.99 11.97
N ALA A 221 7.62 -28.94 11.06
CA ALA A 221 7.45 -29.93 10.01
C ALA A 221 8.67 -30.02 9.07
N ALA A 222 9.29 -28.87 8.79
CA ALA A 222 10.49 -28.76 7.97
C ALA A 222 11.78 -29.21 8.68
N SER A 223 11.72 -29.70 9.92
CA SER A 223 12.90 -30.18 10.65
C SER A 223 13.40 -31.55 10.18
N HIS A 224 12.65 -32.22 9.29
CA HIS A 224 12.96 -33.55 8.74
C HIS A 224 13.13 -33.53 7.21
N LYS A 225 13.94 -32.60 6.69
CA LYS A 225 14.22 -32.51 5.24
C LYS A 225 15.07 -33.68 4.78
N VAL A 226 14.85 -34.09 3.54
CA VAL A 226 15.69 -35.07 2.84
C VAL A 226 16.23 -34.43 1.58
N ASP A 227 17.41 -34.86 1.16
CA ASP A 227 17.93 -34.49 -0.14
C ASP A 227 17.15 -35.20 -1.24
N LEU A 228 16.87 -34.48 -2.33
CA LEU A 228 16.27 -35.03 -3.54
C LEU A 228 17.34 -35.09 -4.62
N ASP A 229 17.32 -36.18 -5.41
CA ASP A 229 18.16 -36.29 -6.59
C ASP A 229 17.78 -35.24 -7.64
N VAL A 230 18.69 -34.98 -8.59
CA VAL A 230 18.38 -34.10 -9.72
C VAL A 230 17.33 -34.79 -10.61
N GLY A 231 16.20 -34.13 -10.85
CA GLY A 231 15.12 -34.71 -11.65
C GLY A 231 13.95 -33.75 -11.87
N ALA A 232 12.96 -34.23 -12.62
CA ALA A 232 11.68 -33.54 -12.77
C ALA A 232 10.74 -33.97 -11.64
N TYR A 233 10.18 -33.00 -10.95
CA TYR A 233 9.26 -33.21 -9.83
C TYR A 233 8.01 -32.35 -10.04
N ASP A 234 6.87 -32.88 -9.63
CA ASP A 234 5.68 -32.06 -9.46
C ASP A 234 5.92 -31.11 -8.29
N VAL A 235 5.83 -29.80 -8.57
CA VAL A 235 6.03 -28.75 -7.57
C VAL A 235 4.67 -28.22 -7.13
N VAL A 236 4.41 -28.30 -5.83
CA VAL A 236 3.24 -27.64 -5.22
C VAL A 236 3.69 -26.31 -4.66
N LEU A 237 3.27 -25.23 -5.29
CA LEU A 237 3.48 -23.87 -4.80
C LEU A 237 2.38 -23.51 -3.81
N GLU A 238 2.79 -23.06 -2.62
CA GLU A 238 1.84 -22.52 -1.65
C GLU A 238 1.28 -21.16 -2.10
N PRO A 239 0.11 -20.73 -1.56
CA PRO A 239 -0.53 -19.49 -1.98
C PRO A 239 0.38 -18.24 -2.01
N PRO A 240 1.27 -17.98 -1.03
CA PRO A 240 2.18 -16.83 -1.09
C PRO A 240 3.16 -16.88 -2.28
N ALA A 241 3.65 -18.07 -2.64
CA ALA A 241 4.56 -18.23 -3.78
C ALA A 241 3.85 -18.01 -5.11
N VAL A 242 2.60 -18.48 -5.23
CA VAL A 242 1.77 -18.22 -6.41
C VAL A 242 1.41 -16.74 -6.51
N ALA A 243 1.07 -16.11 -5.37
CA ALA A 243 0.76 -14.68 -5.32
C ALA A 243 1.94 -13.82 -5.79
N GLU A 244 3.16 -14.11 -5.33
CA GLU A 244 4.37 -13.40 -5.77
C GLU A 244 4.65 -13.60 -7.26
N LEU A 245 4.48 -14.82 -7.79
CA LEU A 245 4.61 -15.06 -9.23
C LEU A 245 3.61 -14.22 -10.04
N LEU A 246 2.35 -14.21 -9.62
CA LEU A 246 1.29 -13.42 -10.29
C LEU A 246 1.56 -11.92 -10.23
N ASP A 247 2.08 -11.42 -9.11
CA ASP A 247 2.46 -10.02 -8.95
C ASP A 247 3.56 -9.63 -9.95
N TRP A 248 4.62 -10.43 -10.04
CA TRP A 248 5.69 -10.23 -11.02
C TRP A 248 5.19 -10.29 -12.46
N MET A 249 4.35 -11.28 -12.80
CA MET A 249 3.77 -11.38 -14.14
C MET A 249 2.87 -10.18 -14.47
N GLY A 250 2.09 -9.71 -13.51
CA GLY A 250 1.28 -8.49 -13.64
C GLY A 250 2.13 -7.26 -13.93
N TYR A 251 3.26 -7.14 -13.23
CA TYR A 251 4.17 -6.00 -13.36
C TYR A 251 4.94 -6.00 -14.69
N VAL A 252 5.49 -7.14 -15.11
CA VAL A 252 6.41 -7.20 -16.27
C VAL A 252 5.75 -7.64 -17.57
N SER A 253 4.76 -8.52 -17.52
CA SER A 253 4.28 -9.25 -18.69
C SER A 253 2.88 -8.87 -19.12
N PHE A 254 2.00 -8.48 -18.19
CA PHE A 254 0.58 -8.23 -18.46
C PHE A 254 0.23 -6.74 -18.59
N THR A 255 1.18 -5.93 -19.07
CA THR A 255 0.96 -4.49 -19.25
C THR A 255 0.69 -4.15 -20.72
N ALA A 256 -0.18 -3.17 -20.96
CA ALA A 256 -0.40 -2.64 -22.32
C ALA A 256 0.90 -2.14 -22.95
N LYS A 257 1.79 -1.55 -22.14
CA LYS A 257 3.11 -1.09 -22.57
C LYS A 257 3.97 -2.23 -23.11
N SER A 258 4.01 -3.39 -22.43
CA SER A 258 4.79 -4.54 -22.90
C SER A 258 4.29 -5.02 -24.29
N VAL A 259 2.99 -4.90 -24.58
CA VAL A 259 2.44 -5.23 -25.91
C VAL A 259 2.83 -4.19 -26.96
N GLU A 260 2.85 -2.91 -26.60
CA GLU A 260 3.23 -1.81 -27.49
C GLU A 260 4.73 -1.81 -27.84
N ASP A 261 5.58 -2.19 -26.88
CA ASP A 261 7.04 -2.20 -27.04
C ASP A 261 7.56 -3.46 -27.80
N GLY A 262 6.77 -4.55 -27.82
CA GLY A 262 7.08 -5.83 -28.50
C GLY A 262 7.89 -6.82 -27.68
#